data_AF-A0A4Q0A472-F1
#
_entry.id   AF-A0A4Q0A472-F1
#
_cell.length_a   1.000
_cell.length_b   1.000
_cell.length_c   1.000
_cell.angle_alpha   90.00
_cell.angle_beta   90.00
_cell.angle_gamma   90.00
#
_symmetry.space_group_name_H-M   'P 1'
#
loop_
_entity.id
_entity.type
_entity.pdbx_description
1 polymer ?
#
loop_
_entity_poly.entity_id
_entity_poly.type
_entity_poly.pdbx_seq_one_letter_code
_entity_poly.pdbx_strand_id
1 'polypeptide(L)'
;MARRATTSSAPSTADSSPVLTADDEQSKLYKTELCRSYMDTGYCRYSNQCKFAHGEVDLRRRDRHPRYKSEICRSFWNHGTCRYGSRCDFRH
;
A
#
# COMPACT_ATOMS: atom_id res chain seq x y z
N MET A 1 17.69 12.16 -56.94
CA MET A 1 18.28 11.06 -56.16
C MET A 1 17.48 10.93 -54.86
N ALA A 2 16.97 9.73 -54.57
CA ALA A 2 15.80 9.48 -53.72
C ALA A 2 16.15 8.85 -52.34
N ARG A 3 15.45 9.34 -51.29
CA ARG A 3 14.98 8.71 -50.02
C ARG A 3 15.39 7.28 -49.58
N ARG A 4 15.79 7.14 -48.28
CA ARG A 4 15.41 6.18 -47.17
C ARG A 4 16.59 6.09 -46.17
N ALA A 5 16.50 6.36 -44.85
CA ALA A 5 15.77 5.77 -43.70
C ALA A 5 16.39 4.47 -43.13
N THR A 6 16.50 4.41 -41.78
CA THR A 6 16.62 3.27 -40.79
C THR A 6 17.87 3.34 -39.88
N THR A 7 17.77 3.79 -38.62
CA THR A 7 17.51 3.03 -37.36
C THR A 7 18.54 1.96 -37.02
N SER A 8 19.28 2.12 -35.91
CA SER A 8 20.03 1.05 -35.27
C SER A 8 19.68 1.03 -33.78
N SER A 9 18.71 0.18 -33.46
CA SER A 9 18.34 -0.22 -32.12
C SER A 9 19.37 -1.23 -31.61
N ALA A 10 19.90 -1.00 -30.40
CA ALA A 10 20.63 -2.03 -29.64
C ALA A 10 19.79 -2.48 -28.44
N PRO A 11 19.82 -3.77 -28.09
CA PRO A 11 18.80 -4.43 -27.29
C PRO A 11 18.97 -4.20 -25.78
N SER A 12 17.83 -4.03 -25.14
CA SER A 12 17.63 -3.95 -23.70
C SER A 12 18.19 -5.20 -23.00
N THR A 13 19.13 -5.00 -22.08
CA THR A 13 19.46 -6.00 -21.07
C THR A 13 18.21 -6.31 -20.27
N ALA A 14 17.82 -7.58 -20.28
CA ALA A 14 16.76 -8.13 -19.45
C ALA A 14 17.10 -7.90 -17.98
N ASP A 15 16.55 -6.85 -17.38
CA ASP A 15 16.49 -6.71 -15.94
C ASP A 15 15.36 -7.61 -15.43
N SER A 16 15.75 -8.62 -14.67
CA SER A 16 14.88 -9.56 -13.98
C SER A 16 14.24 -8.86 -12.78
N SER A 17 13.40 -7.87 -13.03
CA SER A 17 12.50 -7.32 -12.04
C SER A 17 11.45 -8.39 -11.71
N PRO A 18 11.24 -8.77 -10.44
CA PRO A 18 10.18 -9.70 -10.10
C PRO A 18 8.86 -9.05 -10.50
N VAL A 19 8.16 -9.68 -11.44
CA VAL A 19 6.78 -9.34 -11.77
C VAL A 19 5.94 -9.66 -10.53
N LEU A 20 5.79 -8.67 -9.65
CA LEU A 20 4.89 -8.74 -8.51
C LEU A 20 3.48 -8.86 -9.07
N THR A 21 2.93 -10.07 -9.04
CA THR A 21 1.54 -10.31 -9.38
C THR A 21 0.67 -9.54 -8.38
N ALA A 22 -0.30 -8.78 -8.89
CA ALA A 22 -1.14 -7.88 -8.08
C ALA A 22 -1.93 -8.61 -6.97
N ASP A 23 -2.10 -9.92 -7.10
CA ASP A 23 -2.78 -10.78 -6.12
C ASP A 23 -1.99 -10.97 -4.81
N ASP A 24 -0.65 -10.94 -4.83
CA ASP A 24 0.16 -11.18 -3.62
C ASP A 24 0.14 -9.97 -2.66
N GLU A 25 0.22 -8.75 -3.20
CA GLU A 25 0.15 -7.52 -2.40
C GLU A 25 -1.26 -7.30 -1.79
N GLN A 26 -2.31 -7.70 -2.51
CA GLN A 26 -3.69 -7.59 -2.03
C GLN A 26 -3.94 -8.47 -0.80
N SER A 27 -3.21 -9.60 -0.69
CA SER A 27 -3.28 -10.52 0.46
C SER A 27 -2.63 -9.94 1.71
N LYS A 28 -1.54 -9.16 1.56
CA LYS A 28 -0.76 -8.57 2.67
C LYS A 28 -1.52 -7.50 3.43
N LEU A 29 -2.49 -6.85 2.80
CA LEU A 29 -3.32 -5.81 3.41
C LEU A 29 -4.64 -6.34 3.97
N TYR A 30 -4.97 -7.61 3.73
CA TYR A 30 -6.24 -8.19 4.18
C TYR A 30 -6.33 -8.19 5.70
N LYS A 31 -7.40 -7.57 6.21
CA LYS A 31 -7.75 -7.46 7.63
C LYS A 31 -6.64 -6.87 8.49
N THR A 32 -5.82 -5.98 7.92
CA THR A 32 -4.75 -5.27 8.66
C THR A 32 -5.23 -3.98 9.33
N GLU A 33 -6.46 -3.56 9.03
CA GLU A 33 -7.11 -2.38 9.61
C GLU A 33 -8.55 -2.74 10.04
N LEU A 34 -9.07 -2.06 11.07
CA LEU A 34 -10.43 -2.26 11.58
C LEU A 34 -11.48 -1.69 10.61
N CYS A 35 -12.61 -2.39 10.47
CA CYS A 35 -13.73 -1.98 9.66
C CYS A 35 -14.52 -0.88 10.36
N ARG A 36 -14.45 0.35 9.86
CA ARG A 36 -15.15 1.50 10.46
C ARG A 36 -16.65 1.29 10.57
N SER A 37 -17.31 0.80 9.52
CA SER A 37 -18.76 0.57 9.55
C SER A 37 -19.17 -0.41 10.64
N TYR A 38 -18.39 -1.49 10.82
CA TYR A 38 -18.64 -2.45 11.89
C TYR A 38 -18.36 -1.86 13.27
N MET A 39 -17.28 -1.08 13.43
CA MET A 39 -16.94 -0.43 14.69
C MET A 39 -17.98 0.61 15.11
N ASP A 40 -18.54 1.36 14.14
CA ASP A 40 -19.47 2.46 14.41
C ASP A 40 -20.91 1.95 14.62
N THR A 41 -21.33 0.92 13.88
CA THR A 41 -22.74 0.47 13.85
C THR A 41 -22.96 -0.96 14.32
N GLY A 42 -21.89 -1.73 14.55
CA GLY A 42 -21.97 -3.18 14.77
C GLY A 42 -22.32 -3.99 13.52
N TYR A 43 -22.50 -3.34 12.36
CA TYR A 43 -22.94 -3.97 11.12
C TYR A 43 -22.02 -3.63 9.95
N CYS A 44 -21.70 -4.65 9.16
CA CYS A 44 -20.94 -4.51 7.92
C CYS A 44 -21.66 -5.22 6.79
N ARG A 45 -21.91 -4.50 5.69
CA ARG A 45 -22.58 -5.04 4.48
C ARG A 45 -21.83 -6.21 3.84
N TYR A 46 -20.52 -6.29 4.07
CA TYR A 46 -19.66 -7.33 3.52
C TYR A 46 -19.51 -8.56 4.42
N SER A 47 -20.00 -8.48 5.67
CA SER A 47 -19.95 -9.59 6.63
C SER A 47 -18.56 -10.26 6.65
N ASN A 48 -18.49 -11.59 6.50
CA ASN A 48 -17.24 -12.36 6.52
C ASN A 48 -16.31 -12.10 5.33
N GLN A 49 -16.82 -11.50 4.24
CA GLN A 49 -16.02 -11.10 3.07
C GLN A 49 -15.41 -9.71 3.23
N CYS A 50 -15.64 -9.04 4.37
CA CYS A 50 -15.01 -7.77 4.66
C CYS A 50 -13.49 -7.90 4.61
N LYS A 51 -12.85 -7.01 3.84
CA LYS A 51 -11.39 -6.92 3.73
C LYS A 51 -10.76 -6.26 4.96
N PHE A 52 -11.57 -5.72 5.86
CA PHE A 52 -11.17 -5.09 7.10
C PHE A 52 -11.60 -5.96 8.28
N ALA A 53 -10.91 -5.86 9.39
CA ALA A 53 -11.18 -6.66 10.58
C ALA A 53 -12.41 -6.14 11.34
N HIS A 54 -13.30 -7.03 11.80
CA HIS A 54 -14.44 -6.68 12.64
C HIS A 54 -14.12 -6.62 14.14
N GLY A 55 -12.86 -6.78 14.51
CA GLY A 55 -12.37 -6.70 15.88
C GLY A 55 -10.92 -7.11 15.95
N GLU A 56 -10.32 -7.06 17.14
CA GLU A 56 -8.91 -7.40 17.35
C GLU A 56 -8.59 -8.86 17.03
N VAL A 57 -9.55 -9.76 17.26
CA VAL A 57 -9.43 -11.20 16.94
C VAL A 57 -9.22 -11.44 15.45
N ASP A 58 -9.82 -10.58 14.62
CA ASP A 58 -9.76 -10.67 13.16
C ASP A 58 -8.66 -9.78 12.56
N LEU A 59 -8.03 -8.93 13.39
CA LEU A 59 -7.02 -7.96 12.98
C LEU A 59 -5.66 -8.64 12.82
N ARG A 60 -5.16 -8.65 11.59
CA ARG A 60 -3.86 -9.21 11.24
C ARG A 60 -2.76 -8.18 11.42
N ARG A 61 -1.63 -8.62 11.97
CA ARG A 61 -0.43 -7.79 12.05
C ARG A 61 0.14 -7.60 10.64
N ARG A 62 0.28 -6.34 10.23
CA ARG A 62 0.96 -6.00 8.97
C ARG A 62 2.48 -6.05 9.20
N ASP A 63 3.19 -6.80 8.36
CA ASP A 63 4.64 -6.69 8.28
C ASP A 63 5.01 -5.34 7.69
N ARG A 64 5.73 -4.54 8.49
CA ARG A 64 6.17 -3.21 8.10
C ARG A 64 7.66 -3.21 7.81
N HIS A 65 8.08 -2.30 6.94
CA HIS A 65 9.49 -2.10 6.66
C HIS A 65 10.25 -1.76 7.97
N PRO A 66 11.50 -2.22 8.18
CA PRO A 66 12.27 -1.93 9.38
C PRO A 66 12.43 -0.45 9.72
N ARG A 67 12.31 0.42 8.72
CA ARG A 67 12.36 1.89 8.87
C ARG A 67 11.00 2.53 9.18
N TYR A 68 9.99 1.75 9.54
CA TYR A 68 8.69 2.29 9.92
C TYR A 68 8.81 3.19 11.15
N LYS A 69 8.28 4.41 11.03
CA LYS A 69 8.33 5.48 12.05
C LYS A 69 9.74 5.84 12.52
N SER A 70 10.79 5.52 11.75
CA SER A 70 12.16 5.91 12.11
C SER A 70 12.44 7.39 11.86
N GLU A 71 11.79 7.99 10.85
CA GLU A 71 11.96 9.39 10.47
C GLU A 71 10.68 10.20 10.75
N ILE A 72 10.84 11.53 10.91
CA ILE A 72 9.74 12.46 11.21
C ILE A 72 8.96 12.78 9.93
N CYS A 73 7.62 12.78 10.04
CA CYS A 73 6.72 13.23 9.01
C CYS A 73 6.80 14.75 8.88
N ARG A 74 7.53 15.24 7.88
CA ARG A 74 7.70 16.68 7.64
C ARG A 74 6.37 17.42 7.49
N SER A 75 5.38 16.80 6.85
CA SER A 75 4.05 17.41 6.67
C SER A 75 3.35 17.63 8.01
N PHE A 76 3.38 16.64 8.89
CA PHE A 76 2.78 16.76 10.22
C PHE A 76 3.57 17.73 11.09
N TRP A 77 4.90 17.66 11.08
CA TRP A 77 5.75 18.54 11.88
C TRP A 77 5.62 20.01 11.47
N ASN A 78 5.55 20.31 10.16
CA ASN A 78 5.48 21.69 9.67
C ASN A 78 4.06 22.27 9.69
N HIS A 79 3.02 21.45 9.44
CA HIS A 79 1.64 21.93 9.26
C HIS A 79 0.66 21.42 10.33
N GLY A 80 1.12 20.61 11.29
CA GLY A 80 0.27 19.96 12.30
C GLY A 80 -0.69 18.90 11.75
N THR A 81 -0.68 18.64 10.43
CA THR A 81 -1.65 17.77 9.77
C THR A 81 -0.98 16.87 8.75
N CYS A 82 -1.44 15.61 8.67
CA CYS A 82 -0.99 14.66 7.65
C CYS A 82 -2.18 13.89 7.08
N ARG A 83 -2.28 13.90 5.74
CA ARG A 83 -3.36 13.24 4.99
C ARG A 83 -3.45 11.73 5.24
N TYR A 84 -2.34 11.12 5.65
CA TYR A 84 -2.28 9.69 5.94
C TYR A 84 -2.69 9.34 7.38
N GLY A 85 -2.75 10.31 8.30
CA GLY A 85 -3.15 10.09 9.69
C GLY A 85 -2.36 8.95 10.36
N SER A 86 -3.05 8.05 11.06
CA SER A 86 -2.45 6.88 11.71
C SER A 86 -1.78 5.89 10.74
N ARG A 87 -2.06 6.00 9.44
CA ARG A 87 -1.48 5.14 8.39
C ARG A 87 -0.13 5.66 7.89
N CYS A 88 0.32 6.83 8.35
CA CYS A 88 1.61 7.34 7.93
C CYS A 88 2.76 6.45 8.39
N ASP A 89 3.70 6.19 7.46
CA ASP A 89 4.91 5.42 7.72
C ASP A 89 5.99 6.19 8.48
N PHE A 90 5.80 7.49 8.67
CA PHE A 90 6.69 8.37 9.41
C PHE A 90 6.10 8.73 10.79
N ARG A 91 6.94 9.20 11.70
CA ARG A 91 6.53 9.67 13.02
C ARG A 91 5.84 11.03 12.88
N HIS A 92 4.56 11.10 13.28
CA HIS A 92 3.83 12.35 13.47
C HIS A 92 4.25 12.94 14.80
#